data_AF-K1SAX0-F1
#
_entry.id   AF-K1SAX0-F1
#
_cell.length_a   1.000
_cell.length_b   1.000
_cell.length_c   1.000
_cell.angle_alpha   90.00
_cell.angle_beta   90.00
_cell.angle_gamma   90.00
#
_symmetry.space_group_name_H-M   'P 1'
#
loop_
_entity.id
_entity.type
_entity.pdbx_description
1 polymer ?
#
loop_
_entity_poly.entity_id
_entity_poly.type
_entity_poly.pdbx_seq_one_letter_code
_entity_poly.pdbx_strand_id
1 'polypeptide(L)'
;DDDWMKECHLWLYRGAWMEWDLGMVDMAVPLSPDELIMKRHAIYRHLSQKDIMPFPGDDPREFWQRAEERTQNTARLYDHLGMAEYQAIEVFVKMF
;
A
#
# COMPACT_ATOMS: atom_id res chain seq x y z
N ASP A 1 -3.27 17.14 -24.25
CA ASP A 1 -4.59 17.64 -24.66
C ASP A 1 -5.66 17.65 -23.56
N ASP A 2 -5.33 17.33 -22.30
CA ASP A 2 -6.25 17.47 -21.16
C ASP A 2 -5.80 18.58 -20.21
N ASP A 3 -6.37 19.79 -20.34
CA ASP A 3 -5.98 20.96 -19.52
C ASP A 3 -6.24 20.77 -18.02
N TRP A 4 -7.30 20.03 -17.65
CA TRP A 4 -7.63 19.74 -16.26
C TRP A 4 -6.55 18.90 -15.54
N MET A 5 -5.78 18.09 -16.28
CA MET A 5 -4.70 17.29 -15.69
C MET A 5 -3.53 18.15 -15.21
N LYS A 6 -3.37 19.37 -15.73
CA LYS A 6 -2.25 20.27 -15.37
C LYS A 6 -2.26 20.69 -13.90
N GLU A 7 -3.43 20.70 -13.27
CA GLU A 7 -3.59 21.05 -11.85
C GLU A 7 -3.77 19.80 -10.96
N CYS A 8 -3.67 18.60 -11.54
CA CYS A 8 -3.83 17.35 -10.82
C CYS A 8 -2.48 16.77 -10.39
N HIS A 9 -2.50 15.98 -9.31
CA HIS A 9 -1.39 15.14 -8.91
C HIS A 9 -1.72 13.68 -9.20
N LEU A 10 -0.80 13.00 -9.86
CA LEU A 10 -0.92 11.58 -10.13
C LEU A 10 -0.04 10.81 -9.14
N TRP A 11 -0.67 10.01 -8.29
CA TRP A 11 0.00 9.19 -7.29
C TRP A 11 0.08 7.74 -7.74
N LEU A 12 1.30 7.22 -7.81
CA LEU A 12 1.60 5.87 -8.22
C LEU A 12 1.56 4.94 -7.00
N TYR A 13 0.62 4.01 -7.03
CA TYR A 13 0.47 2.95 -6.04
C TYR A 13 1.08 1.65 -6.58
N ARG A 14 1.91 0.98 -5.77
CA ARG A 14 2.38 -0.38 -6.06
C ARG A 14 1.40 -1.40 -5.48
N GLY A 15 1.14 -2.48 -6.21
CA GLY A 15 0.28 -3.56 -5.75
C GLY A 15 0.89 -4.35 -4.58
N ALA A 16 0.13 -5.29 -4.03
CA ALA A 16 0.48 -6.04 -2.81
C ALA A 16 1.75 -6.94 -2.87
N TRP A 17 2.47 -6.98 -4.00
CA TRP A 17 3.64 -7.84 -4.20
C TRP A 17 4.97 -7.15 -4.00
N MET A 18 5.00 -5.83 -4.14
CA MET A 18 6.23 -5.06 -4.12
C MET A 18 5.90 -3.68 -3.59
N GLU A 19 6.84 -3.07 -2.89
CA GLU A 19 6.72 -1.69 -2.42
C GLU A 19 7.81 -0.83 -3.05
N TRP A 20 7.62 0.49 -2.99
CA TRP A 20 8.67 1.45 -3.30
C TRP A 20 9.78 1.43 -2.25
N ASP A 21 11.01 1.67 -2.68
CA ASP A 21 12.12 1.94 -1.76
C ASP A 21 11.83 3.23 -0.98
N LEU A 22 12.15 3.26 0.32
CA LEU A 22 11.85 4.39 1.21
C LEU A 22 12.37 5.73 0.66
N GLY A 23 13.54 5.74 0.03
CA GLY A 23 14.14 6.95 -0.54
C GLY A 23 13.42 7.49 -1.78
N MET A 24 12.48 6.74 -2.35
CA MET A 24 11.64 7.16 -3.48
C MET A 24 10.28 7.69 -3.03
N VAL A 25 9.89 7.51 -1.77
CA VAL A 25 8.54 7.80 -1.29
C VAL A 25 8.33 9.31 -1.20
N ASP A 26 7.29 9.80 -1.90
CA ASP A 26 6.87 11.20 -1.85
C ASP A 26 5.75 11.45 -0.84
N MET A 27 4.93 10.43 -0.57
CA MET A 27 3.84 10.49 0.41
C MET A 27 3.75 9.19 1.21
N ALA A 28 3.75 9.34 2.53
CA ALA A 28 3.51 8.26 3.49
C ALA A 28 2.22 8.54 4.26
N VAL A 29 1.27 7.61 4.19
CA VAL A 29 -0.03 7.71 4.86
C VAL A 29 -0.06 6.70 6.00
N PRO A 30 0.06 7.15 7.26
CA PRO A 30 0.00 6.27 8.41
C PRO A 30 -1.42 5.76 8.65
N LEU A 31 -1.53 4.52 9.11
CA LEU A 31 -2.79 3.87 9.49
C LEU A 31 -2.72 3.43 10.95
N SER A 32 -3.80 3.68 11.67
CA SER A 32 -4.08 3.14 13.00
C SER A 32 -4.50 1.66 12.94
N PRO A 33 -4.50 0.94 14.08
CA PRO A 33 -5.02 -0.43 14.15
C PRO A 33 -6.43 -0.60 13.60
N ASP A 34 -7.34 0.33 13.91
CA ASP A 34 -8.73 0.27 13.46
C ASP A 34 -8.85 0.49 11.95
N GLU A 35 -8.09 1.44 11.39
CA GLU A 35 -8.05 1.69 9.94
C GLU A 35 -7.48 0.49 9.17
N LEU A 36 -6.50 -0.22 9.72
CA LEU A 36 -5.98 -1.44 9.11
C LEU A 36 -7.06 -2.54 9.04
N ILE A 37 -7.85 -2.70 10.10
CA ILE A 37 -8.97 -3.66 10.12
C ILE A 37 -10.04 -3.25 9.10
N MET A 38 -10.36 -1.95 9.02
CA MET A 38 -11.29 -1.42 8.01
C MET A 38 -10.79 -1.69 6.59
N LYS A 39 -9.50 -1.46 6.31
CA LYS A 39 -8.87 -1.77 5.01
C LYS A 39 -8.97 -3.25 4.69
N ARG A 40 -8.69 -4.15 5.64
CA ARG A 40 -8.82 -5.60 5.46
C ARG A 40 -10.24 -5.98 5.03
N HIS A 41 -11.27 -5.45 5.71
CA HIS A 41 -12.66 -5.68 5.34
C HIS A 41 -13.00 -5.10 3.95
N ALA A 42 -12.46 -3.94 3.59
CA ALA A 42 -12.67 -3.34 2.28
C ALA A 42 -12.11 -4.22 1.14
N ILE A 43 -10.92 -4.80 1.33
CA ILE A 43 -10.32 -5.77 0.41
C ILE A 43 -11.22 -7.01 0.30
N TYR A 44 -11.68 -7.55 1.43
CA TYR A 44 -12.55 -8.74 1.43
C TYR A 44 -13.88 -8.53 0.69
N ARG A 45 -14.42 -7.31 0.68
CA ARG A 45 -15.68 -6.98 0.00
C ARG A 45 -15.55 -6.87 -1.51
N HIS A 46 -14.36 -6.59 -2.03
CA HIS A 46 -14.12 -6.47 -3.47
C HIS A 46 -13.67 -7.82 -4.05
N LEU A 47 -14.64 -8.57 -4.60
CA LEU A 47 -14.41 -9.89 -5.21
C LEU A 47 -13.32 -9.87 -6.31
N SER A 48 -13.16 -8.78 -7.04
CA SER A 48 -12.09 -8.62 -8.04
C SER A 48 -10.67 -8.59 -7.46
N GLN A 49 -10.52 -8.44 -6.14
CA GLN A 49 -9.24 -8.60 -5.43
C GLN A 49 -9.12 -9.97 -4.74
N LYS A 50 -10.19 -10.78 -4.76
CA LYS A 50 -10.22 -12.19 -4.34
C LYS A 50 -10.05 -13.16 -5.48
N ASP A 51 -10.40 -12.75 -6.70
CA ASP A 51 -10.35 -13.64 -7.85
C ASP A 51 -8.92 -14.10 -8.09
N ILE A 52 -8.84 -15.43 -8.21
CA ILE A 52 -7.65 -16.26 -8.39
C ILE A 52 -6.63 -15.49 -9.21
N MET A 53 -5.52 -15.17 -8.56
CA MET A 53 -4.45 -14.47 -9.24
C MET A 53 -4.03 -15.32 -10.46
N PRO A 54 -3.96 -14.76 -11.68
CA PRO A 54 -3.74 -15.56 -12.88
C PRO A 54 -2.41 -16.33 -12.87
N PHE A 55 -1.47 -15.92 -12.00
CA PHE A 55 -0.19 -16.60 -11.76
C PHE A 55 0.13 -16.57 -10.27
N PRO A 56 -0.54 -17.39 -9.43
CA PRO A 56 -0.17 -17.53 -8.04
C PRO A 56 1.21 -18.17 -8.05
N GLY A 57 2.26 -17.38 -7.82
CA GLY A 57 3.59 -17.95 -7.55
C GLY A 57 3.53 -18.83 -6.29
N ASP A 58 4.68 -19.16 -5.73
CA ASP A 58 4.77 -20.10 -4.60
C ASP A 58 4.29 -19.52 -3.25
N ASP A 59 3.72 -18.31 -3.22
CA ASP A 59 3.24 -17.66 -2.00
C ASP A 59 1.77 -18.02 -1.73
N PRO A 60 1.48 -18.82 -0.68
CA PRO A 60 0.13 -19.30 -0.40
C PRO A 60 -0.75 -18.25 0.30
N ARG A 61 -0.21 -17.08 0.65
CA ARG A 61 -0.94 -16.05 1.40
C ARG A 61 -2.03 -15.40 0.57
N GLU A 62 -3.17 -15.13 1.20
CA GLU A 62 -4.24 -14.35 0.61
C GLU A 62 -3.78 -12.92 0.29
N PHE A 63 -4.41 -12.26 -0.68
CA PHE A 63 -4.03 -10.91 -1.10
C PHE A 63 -4.02 -9.91 0.05
N TRP A 64 -5.01 -9.97 0.96
CA TRP A 64 -5.09 -9.07 2.10
C TRP A 64 -3.90 -9.26 3.06
N GLN A 65 -3.42 -10.50 3.26
CA GLN A 65 -2.28 -10.80 4.14
C GLN A 65 -1.02 -10.15 3.59
N ARG A 66 -0.79 -10.30 2.28
CA ARG A 66 0.35 -9.67 1.58
C ARG A 66 0.27 -8.15 1.63
N ALA A 67 -0.90 -7.58 1.33
CA ALA A 67 -1.12 -6.13 1.37
C ALA A 67 -0.92 -5.56 2.78
N GLU A 68 -1.36 -6.27 3.81
CA GLU A 68 -1.21 -5.87 5.21
C GLU A 68 0.25 -5.95 5.66
N GLU A 69 0.89 -7.10 5.49
CA GLU A 69 2.28 -7.32 5.89
C GLU A 69 3.24 -6.33 5.21
N ARG A 70 3.01 -6.02 3.93
CA ARG A 70 3.77 -5.00 3.20
C ARG A 70 3.71 -3.65 3.91
N THR A 71 2.51 -3.16 4.22
CA THR A 71 2.34 -1.85 4.86
C THR A 71 2.82 -1.83 6.32
N GLN A 72 2.75 -2.96 7.02
CA GLN A 72 3.35 -3.13 8.35
C GLN A 72 4.89 -3.10 8.27
N ASN A 73 5.49 -3.72 7.25
CA ASN A 73 6.93 -3.66 7.03
C ASN A 73 7.39 -2.22 6.76
N THR A 74 6.66 -1.46 5.96
CA THR A 74 6.93 -0.03 5.76
C THR A 74 6.89 0.73 7.08
N ALA A 75 5.88 0.50 7.93
CA ALA A 75 5.82 1.14 9.25
C ALA A 75 7.03 0.80 10.14
N ARG A 76 7.45 -0.47 10.18
CA ARG A 76 8.66 -0.91 10.91
C ARG A 76 9.92 -0.24 10.39
N LEU A 77 10.05 -0.09 9.06
CA LEU A 77 11.18 0.60 8.47
C LEU A 77 11.23 2.08 8.85
N TYR A 78 10.08 2.76 8.88
CA TYR A 78 9.98 4.14 9.35
C TYR A 78 10.35 4.26 10.83
N ASP A 79 9.88 3.35 11.68
CA ASP A 79 10.24 3.29 13.11
C ASP A 79 11.76 3.11 13.29
N HIS A 80 12.39 2.20 12.53
CA HIS A 80 13.84 2.02 12.54
C HIS A 80 14.64 3.26 12.08
N LEU A 81 14.04 4.15 11.29
CA LEU A 81 14.63 5.44 10.93
C LEU A 81 14.45 6.51 12.02
N GLY A 82 13.72 6.19 13.11
CA GLY A 82 13.41 7.10 14.21
C GLY A 82 12.16 7.93 14.01
N MET A 83 11.28 7.55 13.08
CA MET A 83 9.98 8.19 12.88
C MET A 83 8.95 7.65 13.88
N ALA A 84 7.76 8.28 13.92
CA ALA A 84 6.68 7.82 14.79
C ALA A 84 6.19 6.42 14.41
N GLU A 85 5.85 5.63 15.42
CA GLU A 85 5.32 4.28 15.27
C GLU A 85 3.85 4.32 14.82
N TYR A 86 3.52 3.49 13.82
CA TYR A 86 2.16 3.29 13.32
C TYR A 86 1.91 1.82 13.06
N GLN A 87 0.63 1.42 13.02
CA GLN A 87 0.29 0.03 12.74
C GLN A 87 0.70 -0.38 11.32
N ALA A 88 0.50 0.52 10.34
CA ALA A 88 0.85 0.31 8.95
C ALA A 88 1.07 1.68 8.28
N ILE A 89 1.86 1.71 7.20
CA ILE A 89 2.04 2.92 6.37
C ILE A 89 1.85 2.53 4.90
N GLU A 90 0.99 3.26 4.21
CA GLU A 90 0.87 3.22 2.76
C GLU A 90 1.79 4.27 2.12
N VAL A 91 2.42 3.92 1.01
CA VAL A 91 3.35 4.82 0.33
C VAL A 91 2.99 5.05 -1.13
N PHE A 92 3.21 6.27 -1.58
CA PHE A 92 2.93 6.71 -2.94
C PHE A 92 4.10 7.51 -3.49
N VAL A 93 4.31 7.38 -4.80
CA VAL A 93 5.28 8.17 -5.58
C VAL A 93 4.51 9.09 -6.49
N LYS A 94 4.91 10.35 -6.59
CA LYS A 94 4.28 11.31 -7.49
C LYS A 94 4.83 11.12 -8.90
N MET A 95 3.93 11.02 -9.89
CA MET A 95 4.31 11.00 -11.29
C MET A 95 4.58 12.43 -11.78
N PHE A 96 5.87 12.80 -11.77
CA PHE A 96 6.45 14.10 -12.14
C PHE A 96 6.13 15.29 -11.20
#